data_AF-A0A9W2ZQC9-F1
#
_entry.id   AF-A0A9W2ZQC9-F1
#
_cell.length_a   1.000
_cell.length_b   1.000
_cell.length_c   1.000
_cell.angle_alpha   90.00
_cell.angle_beta   90.00
_cell.angle_gamma   90.00
#
_symmetry.space_group_name_H-M   'P 1'
#
loop_
_entity.id
_entity.type
_entity.pdbx_description
1 polymer ?
#
loop_
_entity_poly.entity_id
_entity_poly.type
_entity_poly.pdbx_seq_one_letter_code
_entity_poly.pdbx_strand_id
1 'polypeptide(L)'
;MPPKKRCIGKITPRAKKMALQRSTESENRRQQRLGHNRERNFAARLHESEEERSSRLQENRERTVTLRQKESEEERSSRLQENRERNVTLRQKESEEERSSRLQENRERNVTLRQKESEEERSSRLQENRERTVTLRQKESEEERSSRLQENRERNVTLRQKESEEERSSRLQENRERNVTLRQKESEEERSSRLQENRERNVTLRQKESEEERSSRLQDNRERNVTSRLHESEEERSSRLELRRFNRLAETSEHQQIRLSGIKNATSVSRAREQLSDLKGLAFNYNSLYDYSKHPKVELGKMNVQCRHCHALKWREETPRMCCSNGKVKLSSLQPPPEPLKSLMSEKTAKARHFRQQIRKYNSCFQMTSFGAKKIQEPGFMPTFKVQGQVYHSIGSLLPLPNERAQFLQIYFMGNSNEEASHRNTLIPNTQLDIIVDLQQLLHQHNP
;
A
#
# COMPACT_ATOMS: atom_id res chain seq x y z
N MET A 1 -46.54 -76.93 -38.95
CA MET A 1 -47.65 -76.19 -38.32
C MET A 1 -47.10 -75.25 -37.25
N PRO A 2 -47.40 -73.95 -37.26
CA PRO A 2 -46.92 -73.03 -36.23
C PRO A 2 -47.73 -73.23 -34.92
N PRO A 3 -47.12 -73.02 -33.74
CA PRO A 3 -47.81 -73.20 -32.47
C PRO A 3 -48.90 -72.13 -32.30
N LYS A 4 -50.09 -72.57 -31.86
CA LYS A 4 -51.28 -71.74 -31.65
C LYS A 4 -50.96 -70.55 -30.72
N LYS A 5 -51.12 -69.33 -31.25
CA LYS A 5 -51.13 -68.09 -30.47
C LYS A 5 -52.18 -68.19 -29.36
N ARG A 6 -51.77 -68.24 -28.09
CA ARG A 6 -52.68 -68.07 -26.95
C ARG A 6 -53.29 -66.67 -27.01
N CYS A 7 -54.62 -66.58 -27.03
CA CYS A 7 -55.33 -65.30 -26.98
C CYS A 7 -55.11 -64.60 -25.63
N ILE A 8 -54.35 -63.50 -25.63
CA ILE A 8 -54.01 -62.68 -24.45
C ILE A 8 -55.18 -61.75 -24.03
N GLY A 9 -56.41 -61.96 -24.55
CA GLY A 9 -57.52 -61.00 -24.40
C GLY A 9 -58.66 -61.35 -23.44
N LYS A 10 -58.70 -62.54 -22.81
CA LYS A 10 -59.82 -62.94 -21.93
C LYS A 10 -59.46 -62.79 -20.45
N ILE A 11 -60.07 -61.81 -19.76
CA ILE A 11 -59.99 -61.69 -18.30
C ILE A 11 -60.47 -62.99 -17.68
N THR A 12 -59.61 -63.67 -16.92
CA THR A 12 -59.92 -64.97 -16.33
C THR A 12 -61.08 -64.86 -15.33
N PRO A 13 -61.94 -65.88 -15.19
CA PRO A 13 -63.03 -65.88 -14.21
C PRO A 13 -62.54 -65.57 -12.78
N ARG A 14 -61.33 -66.03 -12.45
CA ARG A 14 -60.65 -65.75 -11.18
C ARG A 14 -60.30 -64.27 -11.01
N ALA A 15 -59.81 -63.59 -12.05
CA ALA A 15 -59.54 -62.16 -12.01
C ALA A 15 -60.84 -61.34 -11.87
N LYS A 16 -61.94 -61.74 -12.53
CA LYS A 16 -63.26 -61.12 -12.36
C LYS A 16 -63.78 -61.25 -10.93
N LYS A 17 -63.67 -62.44 -10.33
CA LYS A 17 -64.05 -62.68 -8.93
C LYS A 17 -63.22 -61.83 -7.95
N MET A 18 -61.90 -61.73 -8.16
CA MET A 18 -61.04 -60.86 -7.35
C MET A 18 -61.37 -59.38 -7.51
N ALA A 19 -61.69 -58.91 -8.72
CA ALA A 19 -62.09 -57.53 -8.95
C ALA A 19 -63.39 -57.19 -8.21
N LEU A 20 -64.39 -58.08 -8.28
CA LEU A 20 -65.66 -57.93 -7.58
C LEU A 20 -65.48 -57.95 -6.04
N GLN A 21 -64.64 -58.85 -5.53
CA GLN A 21 -64.31 -58.90 -4.11
C GLN A 21 -63.57 -57.64 -3.63
N ARG A 22 -62.74 -57.02 -4.49
CA ARG A 22 -62.07 -55.76 -4.18
C ARG A 22 -63.01 -54.56 -4.27
N SER A 23 -64.02 -54.58 -5.14
CA SER A 23 -64.99 -53.49 -5.26
C SER A 23 -66.01 -53.46 -4.11
N THR A 24 -66.25 -54.60 -3.46
CA THR A 24 -67.16 -54.71 -2.31
C THR A 24 -66.41 -54.81 -0.97
N GLU A 25 -65.10 -54.61 -0.97
CA GLU A 25 -64.26 -54.68 0.23
C GLU A 25 -64.47 -53.44 1.13
N SER A 26 -64.69 -53.65 2.42
CA SER A 26 -64.69 -52.56 3.42
C SER A 26 -63.30 -51.93 3.56
N GLU A 27 -63.22 -50.65 3.88
CA GLU A 27 -61.94 -49.92 4.01
C GLU A 27 -60.97 -50.58 5.02
N ASN A 28 -61.46 -51.12 6.14
CA ASN A 28 -60.62 -51.83 7.11
C ASN A 28 -59.99 -53.11 6.51
N ARG A 29 -60.78 -53.95 5.83
CA ARG A 29 -60.26 -55.14 5.11
C ARG A 29 -59.26 -54.76 4.01
N ARG A 30 -59.52 -53.68 3.28
CA ARG A 30 -58.60 -53.14 2.28
C ARG A 30 -57.27 -52.74 2.91
N GLN A 31 -57.30 -52.05 4.05
CA GLN A 31 -56.09 -51.65 4.78
C GLN A 31 -55.32 -52.87 5.30
N GLN A 32 -55.99 -53.87 5.87
CA GLN A 32 -55.34 -55.12 6.31
C GLN A 32 -54.67 -55.86 5.13
N ARG A 33 -55.36 -55.97 3.98
CA ARG A 33 -54.80 -56.59 2.77
C ARG A 33 -53.60 -55.82 2.22
N LEU A 34 -53.66 -54.49 2.23
CA LEU A 34 -52.52 -53.66 1.82
C LEU A 34 -51.37 -53.76 2.82
N GLY A 35 -51.65 -53.85 4.12
CA GLY A 35 -50.68 -54.10 5.19
C GLY A 35 -49.95 -55.42 4.99
N HIS A 36 -50.69 -56.52 4.83
CA HIS A 36 -50.11 -57.84 4.58
C HIS A 36 -49.26 -57.87 3.29
N ASN A 37 -49.68 -57.17 2.22
CA ASN A 37 -48.86 -57.04 1.01
C ASN A 37 -47.57 -56.24 1.26
N ARG A 38 -47.60 -55.20 2.10
CA ARG A 38 -46.40 -54.43 2.47
C ARG A 38 -45.43 -55.30 3.26
N GLU A 39 -45.91 -56.05 4.23
CA GLU A 39 -45.10 -56.99 5.04
C GLU A 39 -44.44 -58.05 4.17
N ARG A 40 -45.22 -58.70 3.28
CA ARG A 40 -44.67 -59.70 2.36
C ARG A 40 -43.60 -59.11 1.44
N ASN A 41 -43.84 -57.93 0.89
CA ASN A 41 -42.87 -57.24 0.03
C ASN A 41 -41.63 -56.79 0.81
N PHE A 42 -41.78 -56.43 2.08
CA PHE A 42 -40.66 -56.07 2.96
C PHE A 42 -39.81 -57.30 3.27
N ALA A 43 -40.42 -58.42 3.67
CA ALA A 43 -39.73 -59.68 3.90
C ALA A 43 -38.97 -60.16 2.64
N ALA A 44 -39.57 -60.05 1.46
CA ALA A 44 -38.92 -60.38 0.20
C ALA A 44 -37.70 -59.49 -0.11
N ARG A 45 -37.73 -58.21 0.30
CA ARG A 45 -36.61 -57.27 0.09
C ARG A 45 -35.50 -57.39 1.14
N LEU A 46 -35.81 -57.88 2.34
CA LEU A 46 -34.81 -58.08 3.40
C LEU A 46 -33.80 -59.17 3.04
N HIS A 47 -34.24 -60.19 2.31
CA HIS A 47 -33.41 -61.32 1.87
C HIS A 47 -32.94 -61.21 0.42
N GLU A 48 -33.08 -60.03 -0.19
CA GLU A 48 -32.69 -59.78 -1.57
C GLU A 48 -31.17 -59.67 -1.68
N SER A 49 -30.57 -60.39 -2.64
CA SER A 49 -29.14 -60.23 -2.95
C SER A 49 -28.84 -58.87 -3.59
N GLU A 50 -27.57 -58.46 -3.61
CA GLU A 50 -27.18 -57.18 -4.25
C GLU A 50 -27.51 -57.18 -5.76
N GLU A 51 -27.34 -58.31 -6.44
CA GLU A 51 -27.66 -58.47 -7.86
C GLU A 51 -29.16 -58.34 -8.13
N GLU A 52 -30.00 -59.05 -7.37
CA GLU A 52 -31.46 -58.95 -7.47
C GLU A 52 -31.94 -57.53 -7.15
N ARG A 53 -31.37 -56.89 -6.12
CA ARG A 53 -31.66 -55.50 -5.77
C ARG A 53 -31.30 -54.56 -6.90
N SER A 54 -30.14 -54.76 -7.53
CA SER A 54 -29.68 -53.92 -8.64
C SER A 54 -30.60 -54.04 -9.86
N SER A 55 -30.98 -55.28 -10.22
CA SER A 55 -31.88 -55.56 -11.33
C SER A 55 -33.28 -55.00 -11.08
N ARG A 56 -33.83 -55.16 -9.87
CA ARG A 56 -35.11 -54.58 -9.49
C ARG A 56 -35.07 -53.05 -9.53
N LEU A 57 -33.99 -52.41 -9.07
CA LEU A 57 -33.85 -50.96 -9.14
C LEU A 57 -33.71 -50.47 -10.59
N GLN A 58 -33.00 -51.21 -11.43
CA GLN A 58 -32.89 -50.92 -12.86
C GLN A 58 -34.26 -51.02 -13.55
N GLU A 59 -35.00 -52.11 -13.35
CA GLU A 59 -36.33 -52.28 -13.93
C GLU A 59 -37.29 -51.16 -13.49
N ASN A 60 -37.22 -50.74 -12.22
CA ASN A 60 -38.01 -49.60 -11.73
C ASN A 60 -37.60 -48.27 -12.38
N ARG A 61 -36.30 -48.04 -12.62
CA ARG A 61 -35.81 -46.85 -13.35
C ARG A 61 -36.35 -46.84 -14.78
N GLU A 62 -36.25 -47.96 -15.49
CA GLU A 62 -36.75 -48.11 -16.87
C GLU A 62 -38.26 -47.90 -16.97
N ARG A 63 -39.04 -48.51 -16.06
CA ARG A 63 -40.49 -48.26 -15.94
C ARG A 63 -40.79 -46.78 -15.67
N THR A 64 -40.01 -46.11 -14.83
CA THR A 64 -40.21 -44.69 -14.54
C THR A 64 -39.89 -43.81 -15.75
N VAL A 65 -38.83 -44.12 -16.50
CA VAL A 65 -38.47 -43.39 -17.73
C VAL A 65 -39.56 -43.54 -18.78
N THR A 66 -40.06 -44.75 -19.00
CA THR A 66 -41.13 -45.02 -19.98
C THR A 66 -42.45 -44.35 -19.60
N LEU A 67 -42.79 -44.27 -18.30
CA LEU A 67 -43.94 -43.49 -17.83
C LEU A 67 -43.74 -41.99 -18.08
N ARG A 68 -42.56 -41.44 -17.73
CA ARG A 68 -42.24 -40.02 -17.94
C ARG A 68 -42.22 -39.59 -19.40
N GLN A 69 -41.85 -40.48 -20.31
CA GLN A 69 -41.91 -40.23 -21.76
C GLN A 69 -43.35 -40.14 -22.30
N LYS A 70 -44.31 -40.74 -21.59
CA LYS A 70 -45.73 -40.73 -21.96
C LYS A 70 -46.53 -39.65 -21.23
N GLU A 71 -45.92 -38.90 -20.32
CA GLU A 71 -46.57 -37.82 -19.58
C GLU A 71 -46.99 -36.68 -20.53
N SER A 72 -48.19 -36.14 -20.31
CA SER A 72 -48.60 -34.88 -20.96
C SER A 72 -47.82 -33.68 -20.41
N GLU A 73 -47.87 -32.53 -21.09
CA GLU A 73 -47.24 -31.30 -20.58
C GLU A 73 -47.85 -30.84 -19.25
N GLU A 74 -49.16 -31.04 -19.04
CA GLU A 74 -49.87 -30.74 -17.81
C GLU A 74 -49.44 -31.67 -16.66
N GLU A 75 -49.31 -32.97 -16.93
CA GLU A 75 -48.82 -33.95 -15.95
C GLU A 75 -47.36 -33.67 -15.58
N ARG A 76 -46.53 -33.35 -16.57
CA ARG A 76 -45.12 -32.99 -16.38
C ARG A 76 -44.98 -31.71 -15.54
N SER A 77 -45.75 -30.67 -15.85
CA SER A 77 -45.71 -29.39 -15.12
C SER A 77 -46.19 -29.57 -13.69
N SER A 78 -47.30 -30.28 -13.47
CA SER A 78 -47.82 -30.62 -12.13
C SER A 78 -46.79 -31.41 -11.30
N ARG A 79 -46.16 -32.44 -11.90
CA ARG A 79 -45.10 -33.23 -11.22
C ARG A 79 -43.88 -32.37 -10.88
N LEU A 80 -43.46 -31.47 -11.76
CA LEU A 80 -42.34 -30.56 -11.50
C LEU A 80 -42.69 -29.53 -10.42
N GLN A 81 -43.92 -29.03 -10.40
CA GLN A 81 -44.41 -28.12 -9.36
C GLN A 81 -44.42 -28.82 -7.99
N GLU A 82 -45.01 -30.01 -7.90
CA GLU A 82 -45.03 -30.78 -6.64
C GLU A 82 -43.60 -31.06 -6.13
N ASN A 83 -42.67 -31.38 -7.04
CA ASN A 83 -41.26 -31.55 -6.67
C ASN A 83 -40.62 -30.24 -6.18
N ARG A 84 -40.93 -29.09 -6.78
CA ARG A 84 -40.44 -27.77 -6.31
C ARG A 84 -40.97 -27.48 -4.91
N GLU A 85 -42.26 -27.69 -4.66
CA GLU A 85 -42.89 -27.47 -3.35
C GLU A 85 -42.31 -28.38 -2.27
N ARG A 86 -42.12 -29.68 -2.57
CA ARG A 86 -41.42 -30.61 -1.68
C ARG A 86 -39.99 -30.16 -1.36
N ASN A 87 -39.24 -29.68 -2.36
CA ASN A 87 -37.88 -29.17 -2.11
C ASN A 87 -37.87 -27.88 -1.29
N VAL A 88 -38.84 -26.98 -1.47
CA VAL A 88 -38.96 -25.75 -0.68
C VAL A 88 -39.25 -26.11 0.78
N THR A 89 -40.21 -26.99 1.02
CA THR A 89 -40.55 -27.43 2.38
C THR A 89 -39.40 -28.16 3.08
N LEU A 90 -38.62 -28.97 2.34
CA LEU A 90 -37.38 -29.56 2.88
C LEU A 90 -36.33 -28.50 3.22
N ARG A 91 -36.09 -27.52 2.35
CA ARG A 91 -35.12 -26.42 2.59
C ARG A 91 -35.52 -25.51 3.75
N GLN A 92 -36.81 -25.35 4.01
CA GLN A 92 -37.30 -24.57 5.16
C GLN A 92 -37.07 -25.28 6.50
N LYS A 93 -37.01 -26.61 6.49
CA LYS A 93 -36.74 -27.43 7.68
C LYS A 93 -35.25 -27.75 7.87
N GLU A 94 -34.41 -27.30 6.95
CA GLU A 94 -32.97 -27.56 6.93
C GLU A 94 -32.28 -26.81 8.09
N SER A 95 -31.41 -27.50 8.82
CA SER A 95 -30.55 -26.88 9.82
C SER A 95 -29.48 -25.99 9.17
N GLU A 96 -28.84 -25.12 9.95
CA GLU A 96 -27.76 -24.27 9.42
C GLU A 96 -26.57 -25.09 8.91
N GLU A 97 -26.24 -26.21 9.59
CA GLU A 97 -25.17 -27.11 9.19
C GLU A 97 -25.47 -27.83 7.87
N GLU A 98 -26.67 -28.38 7.72
CA GLU A 98 -27.12 -29.00 6.47
C GLU A 98 -27.15 -27.98 5.32
N ARG A 99 -27.64 -26.76 5.59
CA ARG A 99 -27.65 -25.67 4.62
C ARG A 99 -26.24 -25.30 4.17
N SER A 100 -25.30 -25.19 5.11
CA SER A 100 -23.91 -24.86 4.82
C SER A 100 -23.26 -25.95 3.96
N SER A 101 -23.46 -27.21 4.32
CA SER A 101 -22.95 -28.38 3.60
C SER A 101 -23.50 -28.46 2.18
N ARG A 102 -24.82 -28.28 2.01
CA ARG A 102 -25.47 -28.27 0.70
C ARG A 102 -24.97 -27.12 -0.17
N LEU A 103 -24.78 -25.92 0.40
CA LEU A 103 -24.24 -24.78 -0.34
C LEU A 103 -22.77 -25.00 -0.72
N GLN A 104 -21.97 -25.61 0.15
CA GLN A 104 -20.59 -25.97 -0.15
C GLN A 104 -20.53 -27.00 -1.29
N GLU A 105 -21.28 -28.08 -1.21
CA GLU A 105 -21.32 -29.11 -2.26
C GLU A 105 -21.77 -28.51 -3.60
N ASN A 106 -22.75 -27.59 -3.58
CA ASN A 106 -23.15 -26.87 -4.78
C ASN A 106 -22.03 -25.97 -5.34
N ARG A 107 -21.25 -25.29 -4.49
CA ARG A 107 -20.09 -24.49 -4.93
C ARG A 107 -19.04 -25.40 -5.59
N GLU A 108 -18.71 -26.52 -4.97
CA GLU A 108 -17.73 -27.49 -5.49
C GLU A 108 -18.17 -28.05 -6.84
N ARG A 109 -19.43 -28.50 -6.96
CA ARG A 109 -20.01 -28.93 -8.24
C ARG A 109 -19.88 -27.84 -9.31
N ASN A 110 -20.22 -26.58 -9.00
CA ASN A 110 -20.10 -25.48 -9.96
C ASN A 110 -18.65 -25.19 -10.36
N VAL A 111 -17.69 -25.32 -9.44
CA VAL A 111 -16.25 -25.21 -9.76
C VAL A 111 -15.84 -26.31 -10.74
N THR A 112 -16.22 -27.56 -10.47
CA THR A 112 -15.89 -28.68 -11.37
C THR A 112 -16.52 -28.53 -12.75
N LEU A 113 -17.75 -28.01 -12.83
CA LEU A 113 -18.40 -27.72 -14.12
C LEU A 113 -17.66 -26.61 -14.87
N ARG A 114 -17.27 -25.52 -14.20
CA ARG A 114 -16.52 -24.42 -14.81
C ARG A 114 -15.10 -24.82 -15.25
N GLN A 115 -14.49 -25.81 -14.61
CA GLN A 115 -13.19 -26.35 -15.04
C GLN A 115 -13.29 -27.20 -16.30
N LYS A 116 -14.45 -27.82 -16.55
CA LYS A 116 -14.72 -28.63 -17.75
C LYS A 116 -15.32 -27.83 -18.91
N GLU A 117 -15.61 -26.55 -18.69
CA GLU A 117 -16.24 -25.64 -19.65
C GLU A 117 -15.28 -25.36 -20.82
N SER A 118 -15.80 -25.41 -22.05
CA SER A 118 -15.02 -25.02 -23.23
C SER A 118 -14.79 -23.49 -23.26
N GLU A 119 -13.85 -23.02 -24.07
CA GLU A 119 -13.63 -21.57 -24.22
C GLU A 119 -14.86 -20.86 -24.80
N GLU A 120 -15.57 -21.50 -25.73
CA GLU A 120 -16.81 -20.98 -26.31
C GLU A 120 -17.90 -20.87 -25.25
N GLU A 121 -18.16 -21.94 -24.49
CA GLU A 121 -19.14 -21.94 -23.41
C GLU A 121 -18.82 -20.88 -22.35
N ARG A 122 -17.54 -20.76 -21.98
CA ARG A 122 -17.04 -19.73 -21.05
C ARG A 122 -17.30 -18.33 -21.58
N SER A 123 -17.04 -18.10 -22.87
CA SER A 123 -17.27 -16.80 -23.51
C SER A 123 -18.75 -16.44 -23.54
N SER A 124 -19.63 -17.37 -23.91
CA SER A 124 -21.08 -17.18 -23.92
C SER A 124 -21.62 -16.91 -22.53
N ARG A 125 -21.19 -17.68 -21.51
CA ARG A 125 -21.60 -17.45 -20.11
C ARG A 125 -21.15 -16.09 -19.58
N LEU A 126 -19.92 -15.67 -19.91
CA LEU A 126 -19.43 -14.34 -19.51
C LEU A 126 -20.17 -13.22 -20.23
N GLN A 127 -20.52 -13.39 -21.50
CA GLN A 127 -21.33 -12.45 -22.26
C GLN A 127 -22.74 -12.33 -21.66
N GLU A 128 -23.43 -13.44 -21.42
CA GLU A 128 -24.76 -13.43 -20.80
C GLU A 128 -24.75 -12.75 -19.43
N ASN A 129 -23.69 -12.99 -18.62
CA ASN A 129 -23.54 -12.31 -17.33
C ASN A 129 -23.33 -10.79 -17.49
N ARG A 130 -22.59 -10.34 -18.51
CA ARG A 130 -22.42 -8.91 -18.82
C ARG A 130 -23.77 -8.29 -19.21
N GLU A 131 -24.52 -8.94 -20.08
CA GLU A 131 -25.84 -8.47 -20.53
C GLU A 131 -26.85 -8.39 -19.38
N ARG A 132 -26.91 -9.42 -18.52
CA ARG A 132 -27.71 -9.40 -17.28
C ARG A 132 -27.30 -8.25 -16.36
N THR A 133 -26.00 -7.99 -16.22
CA THR A 133 -25.52 -6.88 -15.38
C THR A 133 -25.91 -5.51 -15.96
N VAL A 134 -25.83 -5.35 -17.29
CA VAL A 134 -26.23 -4.11 -17.97
C VAL A 134 -27.72 -3.86 -17.80
N THR A 135 -28.55 -4.88 -18.03
CA THR A 135 -30.02 -4.76 -17.89
C THR A 135 -30.43 -4.45 -16.45
N LEU A 136 -29.76 -5.02 -15.44
CA LEU A 136 -29.98 -4.64 -14.05
C LEU A 136 -29.59 -3.19 -13.77
N ARG A 137 -28.42 -2.74 -14.26
CA ARG A 137 -27.96 -1.35 -14.09
C ARG A 137 -28.83 -0.31 -14.79
N GLN A 138 -29.49 -0.68 -15.89
CA GLN A 138 -30.44 0.20 -16.58
C GLN A 138 -31.75 0.40 -15.80
N LYS A 139 -32.13 -0.57 -14.97
CA LYS A 139 -33.32 -0.53 -14.13
C LYS A 139 -33.06 0.03 -12.72
N GLU A 140 -31.80 0.33 -12.42
CA GLU A 140 -31.34 0.81 -11.10
C GLU A 140 -31.89 2.22 -10.83
N SER A 141 -32.41 2.44 -9.62
CA SER A 141 -32.81 3.78 -9.19
C SER A 141 -31.58 4.69 -8.95
N GLU A 142 -31.77 6.01 -8.86
CA GLU A 142 -30.65 6.91 -8.54
C GLU A 142 -30.04 6.62 -7.16
N GLU A 143 -30.86 6.25 -6.18
CA GLU A 143 -30.44 5.88 -4.83
C GLU A 143 -29.62 4.59 -4.83
N GLU A 144 -30.08 3.56 -5.54
CA GLU A 144 -29.35 2.30 -5.69
C GLU A 144 -28.02 2.54 -6.42
N ARG A 145 -28.03 3.34 -7.49
CA ARG A 145 -26.84 3.70 -8.24
C ARG A 145 -25.81 4.43 -7.38
N SER A 146 -26.26 5.40 -6.58
CA SER A 146 -25.38 6.16 -5.69
C SER A 146 -24.77 5.25 -4.62
N SER A 147 -25.58 4.38 -4.01
CA SER A 147 -25.15 3.39 -3.00
C SER A 147 -24.12 2.42 -3.58
N ARG A 148 -24.37 1.86 -4.77
CA ARG A 148 -23.43 0.96 -5.46
C ARG A 148 -22.12 1.65 -5.82
N LEU A 149 -22.17 2.91 -6.27
CA LEU A 149 -20.96 3.68 -6.58
C LEU A 149 -20.16 4.02 -5.31
N GLN A 150 -20.84 4.32 -4.21
CA GLN A 150 -20.20 4.54 -2.91
C GLN A 150 -19.51 3.27 -2.42
N GLU A 151 -20.21 2.12 -2.41
CA GLU A 151 -19.64 0.85 -1.99
C GLU A 151 -18.42 0.48 -2.86
N ASN A 152 -18.50 0.71 -4.17
CA ASN A 152 -17.36 0.50 -5.06
C ASN A 152 -16.17 1.43 -4.73
N ARG A 153 -16.41 2.70 -4.37
CA ARG A 153 -15.35 3.61 -3.92
C ARG A 153 -14.69 3.09 -2.64
N GLU A 154 -15.47 2.69 -1.65
CA GLU A 154 -14.99 2.15 -0.37
C GLU A 154 -14.17 0.86 -0.57
N ARG A 155 -14.65 -0.07 -1.41
CA ARG A 155 -13.90 -1.27 -1.79
C ARG A 155 -12.58 -0.92 -2.48
N ASN A 156 -12.55 0.06 -3.38
CA ASN A 156 -11.30 0.48 -4.02
C ASN A 156 -10.32 1.15 -3.05
N VAL A 157 -10.82 1.92 -2.06
CA VAL A 157 -9.98 2.51 -1.01
C VAL A 157 -9.34 1.42 -0.18
N THR A 158 -10.13 0.44 0.29
CA THR A 158 -9.62 -0.67 1.11
C THR A 158 -8.63 -1.55 0.34
N LEU A 159 -8.86 -1.79 -0.96
CA LEU A 159 -7.89 -2.49 -1.82
C LEU A 159 -6.58 -1.70 -1.95
N ARG A 160 -6.64 -0.39 -2.20
CA ARG A 160 -5.45 0.48 -2.30
C ARG A 160 -4.68 0.62 -0.99
N GLN A 161 -5.34 0.47 0.16
CA GLN A 161 -4.68 0.46 1.47
C GLN A 161 -3.90 -0.83 1.72
N LYS A 162 -4.33 -1.95 1.12
CA LYS A 162 -3.67 -3.26 1.21
C LYS A 162 -2.63 -3.49 0.11
N GLU A 163 -2.54 -2.57 -0.84
CA GLU A 163 -1.62 -2.62 -1.98
C GLU A 163 -0.16 -2.53 -1.51
N SER A 164 0.68 -3.44 -2.02
CA SER A 164 2.12 -3.38 -1.80
C SER A 164 2.74 -2.15 -2.48
N GLU A 165 3.97 -1.76 -2.09
CA GLU A 165 4.65 -0.63 -2.74
C GLU A 165 4.91 -0.87 -4.23
N GLU A 166 5.21 -2.12 -4.62
CA GLU A 166 5.41 -2.53 -6.01
C GLU A 166 4.13 -2.40 -6.83
N GLU A 167 3.02 -2.98 -6.36
CA GLU A 167 1.70 -2.86 -7.00
C GLU A 167 1.28 -1.39 -7.14
N ARG A 168 1.49 -0.60 -6.08
CA ARG A 168 1.21 0.84 -6.09
C ARG A 168 2.03 1.58 -7.13
N SER A 169 3.33 1.27 -7.24
CA SER A 169 4.21 1.89 -8.22
C SER A 169 3.78 1.53 -9.65
N SER A 170 3.47 0.26 -9.91
CA SER A 170 3.01 -0.26 -11.20
C SER A 170 1.68 0.38 -11.61
N ARG A 171 0.69 0.42 -10.71
CA ARG A 171 -0.61 1.08 -10.96
C ARG A 171 -0.45 2.57 -11.25
N LEU A 172 0.44 3.26 -10.52
CA LEU A 172 0.69 4.68 -10.77
C LEU A 172 1.41 4.91 -12.12
N GLN A 173 2.31 4.01 -12.50
CA GLN A 173 2.96 4.04 -13.81
C GLN A 173 1.96 3.80 -14.94
N GLU A 174 1.16 2.75 -14.89
CA GLU A 174 0.12 2.45 -15.90
C GLU A 174 -0.86 3.64 -16.04
N ASN A 175 -1.24 4.25 -14.91
CA ASN A 175 -2.10 5.45 -14.94
C ASN A 175 -1.40 6.64 -15.60
N ARG A 176 -0.08 6.85 -15.39
CA ARG A 176 0.68 7.90 -16.08
C ARG A 176 0.71 7.66 -17.58
N GLU A 177 1.01 6.43 -18.01
CA GLU A 177 1.06 6.04 -19.42
C GLU A 177 -0.30 6.18 -20.11
N ARG A 178 -1.38 5.74 -19.46
CA ARG A 178 -2.76 5.94 -19.96
C ARG A 178 -3.08 7.43 -20.11
N ASN A 179 -2.68 8.28 -19.16
CA ASN A 179 -2.92 9.73 -19.28
C ASN A 179 -2.08 10.37 -20.39
N VAL A 180 -0.84 9.93 -20.62
CA VAL A 180 -0.01 10.41 -21.73
C VAL A 180 -0.63 10.07 -23.07
N THR A 181 -1.06 8.81 -23.25
CA THR A 181 -1.68 8.35 -24.49
C THR A 181 -3.01 9.05 -24.77
N LEU A 182 -3.82 9.32 -23.74
CA LEU A 182 -5.03 10.14 -23.89
C LEU A 182 -4.69 11.58 -24.33
N ARG A 183 -3.70 12.22 -23.69
CA ARG A 183 -3.29 13.59 -24.04
C ARG A 183 -2.70 13.74 -25.45
N GLN A 184 -2.09 12.69 -25.98
CA GLN A 184 -1.59 12.67 -27.37
C GLN A 184 -2.73 12.63 -28.39
N LYS A 185 -3.91 12.15 -28.00
CA LYS A 185 -5.10 12.05 -28.86
C LYS A 185 -6.05 13.25 -28.70
N GLU A 186 -5.80 14.15 -27.75
CA GLU A 186 -6.62 15.34 -27.52
C GLU A 186 -6.56 16.30 -28.72
N SER A 187 -7.71 16.85 -29.10
CA SER A 187 -7.75 17.97 -30.04
C SER A 187 -7.18 19.26 -29.41
N GLU A 188 -6.87 20.27 -30.21
CA GLU A 188 -6.39 21.56 -29.69
C GLU A 188 -7.43 22.24 -28.79
N GLU A 189 -8.72 22.13 -29.14
CA GLU A 189 -9.83 22.66 -28.34
C GLU A 189 -9.94 21.94 -26.99
N GLU A 190 -9.91 20.61 -26.97
CA GLU A 190 -9.94 19.80 -25.75
C GLU A 190 -8.74 20.10 -24.84
N ARG A 191 -7.55 20.23 -25.43
CA ARG A 191 -6.33 20.61 -24.73
C ARG A 191 -6.47 22.00 -24.10
N SER A 192 -7.04 22.97 -24.82
CA SER A 192 -7.24 24.33 -24.34
C SER A 192 -8.21 24.37 -23.15
N SER A 193 -9.33 23.66 -23.26
CA SER A 193 -10.35 23.55 -22.22
C SER A 193 -9.79 22.89 -20.96
N ARG A 194 -9.08 21.76 -21.09
CA ARG A 194 -8.41 21.09 -19.97
C ARG A 194 -7.38 21.99 -19.27
N LEU A 195 -6.60 22.76 -20.03
CA LEU A 195 -5.62 23.68 -19.46
C LEU A 195 -6.29 24.85 -18.74
N GLN A 196 -7.39 25.38 -19.27
CA GLN A 196 -8.19 26.40 -18.62
C GLN A 196 -8.79 25.89 -17.31
N GLU A 197 -9.45 24.74 -17.33
CA GLU A 197 -10.03 24.15 -16.12
C GLU A 197 -8.97 23.88 -15.05
N ASN A 198 -7.80 23.39 -15.46
CA ASN A 198 -6.67 23.21 -14.54
C ASN A 198 -6.17 24.55 -13.96
N ARG A 199 -6.14 25.64 -14.74
CA ARG A 199 -5.80 26.98 -14.23
C ARG A 199 -6.81 27.45 -13.19
N GLU A 200 -8.10 27.32 -13.47
CA GLU A 200 -9.19 27.72 -12.57
C GLU A 200 -9.17 26.92 -11.26
N ARG A 201 -8.99 25.60 -11.33
CA ARG A 201 -8.81 24.75 -10.14
C ARG A 201 -7.60 25.17 -9.31
N ASN A 202 -6.47 25.49 -9.96
CA ASN A 202 -5.29 25.96 -9.23
C ASN A 202 -5.51 27.34 -8.58
N VAL A 203 -6.24 28.25 -9.22
CA VAL A 203 -6.58 29.55 -8.64
C VAL A 203 -7.44 29.38 -7.40
N THR A 204 -8.49 28.57 -7.49
CA THR A 204 -9.40 28.31 -6.35
C THR A 204 -8.69 27.62 -5.18
N LEU A 205 -7.77 26.68 -5.45
CA LEU A 205 -6.92 26.08 -4.41
C LEU A 205 -6.00 27.11 -3.75
N ARG A 206 -5.36 27.98 -4.52
CA ARG A 206 -4.47 29.03 -3.99
C ARG A 206 -5.20 30.10 -3.18
N GLN A 207 -6.48 30.33 -3.44
CA GLN A 207 -7.30 31.26 -2.63
C GLN A 207 -7.62 30.69 -1.25
N LYS A 208 -7.67 29.36 -1.12
CA LYS A 208 -7.94 28.66 0.15
C LYS A 208 -6.66 28.32 0.94
N GLU A 209 -5.50 28.61 0.37
CA GLU A 209 -4.19 28.26 0.91
C GLU A 209 -3.87 29.12 2.14
N SER A 210 -3.37 28.49 3.21
CA SER A 210 -2.90 29.23 4.39
C SER A 210 -1.59 29.98 4.08
N GLU A 211 -1.20 30.94 4.92
CA GLU A 211 0.07 31.67 4.71
C GLU A 211 1.31 30.75 4.77
N GLU A 212 1.26 29.70 5.61
CA GLU A 212 2.32 28.70 5.74
C GLU A 212 2.40 27.83 4.48
N GLU A 213 1.27 27.31 4.01
CA GLU A 213 1.18 26.52 2.77
C GLU A 213 1.65 27.33 1.56
N ARG A 214 1.23 28.60 1.48
CA ARG A 214 1.64 29.54 0.44
C ARG A 214 3.14 29.76 0.46
N SER A 215 3.73 29.91 1.64
CA SER A 215 5.17 30.11 1.82
C SER A 215 5.94 28.87 1.39
N SER A 216 5.51 27.67 1.81
CA SER A 216 6.09 26.40 1.39
C SER A 216 6.02 26.21 -0.13
N ARG A 217 4.85 26.43 -0.74
CA ARG A 217 4.68 26.29 -2.20
C ARG A 217 5.56 27.26 -2.98
N LEU A 218 5.71 28.49 -2.51
CA LEU A 218 6.58 29.48 -3.13
C LEU A 218 8.06 29.09 -2.99
N GLN A 219 8.46 28.53 -1.84
CA GLN A 219 9.79 27.98 -1.63
C GLN A 219 10.06 26.79 -2.57
N ASP A 220 9.18 25.79 -2.61
CA ASP A 220 9.31 24.64 -3.51
C ASP A 220 9.40 25.04 -4.99
N ASN A 221 8.67 26.09 -5.38
CA ASN A 221 8.74 26.63 -6.73
C ASN A 221 10.09 27.32 -6.98
N ARG A 222 10.64 28.06 -6.01
CA ARG A 222 11.99 28.65 -6.12
C ARG A 222 13.04 27.55 -6.27
N GLU A 223 12.99 26.52 -5.43
CA GLU A 223 13.92 25.40 -5.45
C GLU A 223 13.87 24.66 -6.79
N ARG A 224 12.68 24.31 -7.28
CA ARG A 224 12.50 23.69 -8.60
C ARG A 224 13.06 24.54 -9.75
N ASN A 225 12.87 25.85 -9.69
CA ASN A 225 13.42 26.75 -10.70
C ASN A 225 14.94 26.83 -10.62
N VAL A 226 15.53 26.79 -9.42
CA VAL A 226 16.99 26.76 -9.24
C VAL A 226 17.55 25.44 -9.76
N THR A 227 16.97 24.30 -9.38
CA THR A 227 17.42 22.99 -9.86
C THR A 227 17.29 22.86 -11.37
N SER A 228 16.20 23.36 -11.96
CA SER A 228 16.03 23.38 -13.42
C SER A 228 17.10 24.24 -14.11
N ARG A 229 17.48 25.39 -13.53
CA ARG A 229 18.53 26.27 -14.09
C ARG A 229 19.94 25.70 -13.94
N LEU A 230 20.19 24.89 -12.91
CA LEU A 230 21.51 24.26 -12.70
C LEU A 230 21.81 23.19 -13.76
N HIS A 231 20.78 22.52 -14.28
CA HIS A 231 20.90 21.48 -15.30
C HIS A 231 20.54 21.99 -16.70
N GLU A 232 20.33 23.30 -16.86
CA GLU A 232 19.98 23.94 -18.12
C GLU A 232 21.21 23.99 -19.04
N SER A 233 21.07 23.48 -20.26
CA SER A 233 22.10 23.62 -21.30
C SER A 233 22.25 25.07 -21.77
N GLU A 234 23.36 25.42 -22.43
CA GLU A 234 23.56 26.78 -22.93
C GLU A 234 22.50 27.21 -23.95
N GLU A 235 22.05 26.28 -24.79
CA GLU A 235 20.99 26.50 -25.78
C GLU A 235 19.65 26.79 -25.09
N GLU A 236 19.23 25.95 -24.14
CA GLU A 236 18.01 26.14 -23.36
C GLU A 236 18.03 27.47 -22.59
N ARG A 237 19.19 27.82 -22.02
CA ARG A 237 19.39 29.10 -21.32
C ARG A 237 19.22 30.28 -22.26
N SER A 238 19.75 30.20 -23.48
CA SER A 238 19.61 31.23 -24.51
C SER A 238 18.14 31.39 -24.90
N SER A 239 17.46 30.30 -25.26
CA SER A 239 16.04 30.31 -25.62
C SER A 239 15.14 30.86 -24.51
N ARG A 240 15.41 30.53 -23.24
CA ARG A 240 14.66 31.09 -22.10
C ARG A 240 14.88 32.60 -21.95
N LEU A 241 16.10 33.08 -22.16
CA LEU A 241 16.41 34.51 -22.09
C LEU A 241 15.78 35.28 -23.25
N GLU A 242 15.78 34.72 -24.46
CA GLU A 242 15.10 35.27 -25.63
C GLU A 242 13.59 35.31 -25.43
N LEU A 243 12.97 34.23 -24.97
CA LEU A 243 11.53 34.22 -24.65
C LEU A 243 11.18 35.30 -23.61
N ARG A 244 12.04 35.52 -22.62
CA ARG A 244 11.86 36.59 -21.63
C ARG A 244 12.05 37.99 -22.23
N ARG A 245 12.82 38.15 -23.31
CA ARG A 245 12.92 39.41 -24.07
C ARG A 245 11.67 39.61 -24.92
N PHE A 246 11.23 38.57 -25.63
CA PHE A 246 10.01 38.58 -26.44
C PHE A 246 8.79 38.95 -25.60
N ASN A 247 8.58 38.28 -24.46
CA ASN A 247 7.47 38.58 -23.54
C ASN A 247 7.54 39.99 -22.94
N ARG A 248 8.74 40.60 -22.86
CA ARG A 248 8.89 42.01 -22.43
C ARG A 248 8.51 43.00 -23.52
N LEU A 249 8.75 42.65 -24.78
CA LEU A 249 8.36 43.47 -25.93
C LEU A 249 6.85 43.36 -26.21
N ALA A 250 6.25 42.20 -25.93
CA ALA A 250 4.81 41.96 -26.02
C ALA A 250 4.02 42.39 -24.78
N GLU A 251 4.68 42.99 -23.77
CA GLU A 251 4.04 43.44 -22.52
C GLU A 251 3.18 44.69 -22.80
N THR A 252 1.92 44.70 -22.34
CA THR A 252 1.06 45.89 -22.45
C THR A 252 1.50 46.98 -21.45
N SER A 253 1.20 48.24 -21.76
CA SER A 253 1.55 49.38 -20.89
C SER A 253 1.03 49.23 -19.45
N GLU A 254 -0.14 48.61 -19.26
CA GLU A 254 -0.74 48.34 -17.96
C GLU A 254 0.06 47.28 -17.18
N HIS A 255 0.39 46.16 -17.82
CA HIS A 255 1.21 45.11 -17.21
C HIS A 255 2.62 45.61 -16.87
N GLN A 256 3.19 46.46 -17.72
CA GLN A 256 4.48 47.10 -17.46
C GLN A 256 4.45 47.98 -16.21
N GLN A 257 3.38 48.77 -16.01
CA GLN A 257 3.22 49.59 -14.80
C GLN A 257 3.07 48.72 -13.54
N ILE A 258 2.27 47.66 -13.57
CA ILE A 258 2.09 46.72 -12.46
C ILE A 258 3.42 46.05 -12.08
N ARG A 259 4.23 45.65 -13.07
CA ARG A 259 5.55 45.06 -12.80
C ARG A 259 6.50 46.07 -12.18
N LEU A 260 6.57 47.29 -12.70
CA LEU A 260 7.44 48.34 -12.18
C LEU A 260 7.05 48.79 -10.78
N SER A 261 5.75 48.88 -10.47
CA SER A 261 5.27 49.18 -9.12
C SER A 261 5.59 48.04 -8.15
N GLY A 262 5.42 46.79 -8.57
CA GLY A 262 5.83 45.61 -7.79
C GLY A 262 7.32 45.58 -7.46
N ILE A 263 8.18 45.96 -8.43
CA ILE A 263 9.63 46.09 -8.19
C ILE A 263 9.90 47.19 -7.15
N LYS A 264 9.34 48.39 -7.34
CA LYS A 264 9.53 49.51 -6.39
C LYS A 264 9.09 49.15 -4.96
N ASN A 265 7.97 48.45 -4.82
CA ASN A 265 7.47 47.97 -3.52
C ASN A 265 8.38 46.89 -2.91
N ALA A 266 8.94 45.99 -3.71
CA ALA A 266 9.91 45.02 -3.21
C ALA A 266 11.20 45.70 -2.72
N THR A 267 11.69 46.71 -3.43
CA THR A 267 12.88 47.48 -3.02
C THR A 267 12.62 48.33 -1.78
N SER A 268 11.42 48.92 -1.64
CA SER A 268 11.05 49.70 -0.46
C SER A 268 10.89 48.82 0.78
N VAL A 269 10.24 47.65 0.65
CA VAL A 269 10.14 46.65 1.73
C VAL A 269 11.53 46.13 2.12
N SER A 270 12.44 45.92 1.16
CA SER A 270 13.83 45.51 1.45
C SER A 270 14.60 46.58 2.23
N ARG A 271 14.46 47.87 1.87
CA ARG A 271 15.10 48.98 2.59
C ARG A 271 14.49 49.24 3.97
N ALA A 272 13.17 49.12 4.11
CA ALA A 272 12.48 49.22 5.39
C ALA A 272 12.87 48.06 6.33
N ARG A 273 13.14 46.88 5.77
CA ARG A 273 13.71 45.74 6.49
C ARG A 273 15.13 46.02 7.01
N GLU A 274 15.99 46.65 6.21
CA GLU A 274 17.37 46.99 6.63
C GLU A 274 17.46 48.05 7.75
N GLN A 275 16.42 48.83 8.02
CA GLN A 275 16.39 49.86 9.08
C GLN A 275 15.58 49.47 10.33
N LEU A 276 15.84 48.29 10.91
CA LEU A 276 15.37 47.96 12.27
C LEU A 276 16.25 48.68 13.31
N SER A 277 15.81 49.86 13.76
CA SER A 277 16.52 50.66 14.77
C SER A 277 16.48 50.07 16.18
N ASP A 278 15.47 49.23 16.50
CA ASP A 278 15.32 48.54 17.78
C ASP A 278 15.45 47.01 17.60
N LEU A 279 16.48 46.42 18.22
CA LEU A 279 16.75 44.97 18.19
C LEU A 279 16.06 44.21 19.34
N LYS A 280 15.32 44.90 20.20
CA LYS A 280 14.74 44.33 21.41
C LYS A 280 13.72 43.24 21.06
N GLY A 281 13.98 42.01 21.49
CA GLY A 281 13.07 40.86 21.29
C GLY A 281 13.19 40.16 19.93
N LEU A 282 14.07 40.60 19.01
CA LEU A 282 14.24 39.95 17.69
C LEU A 282 14.74 38.51 17.76
N ALA A 283 15.39 38.10 18.85
CA ALA A 283 15.77 36.70 19.06
C ALA A 283 14.57 35.75 19.07
N PHE A 284 13.39 36.23 19.50
CA PHE A 284 12.15 35.45 19.51
C PHE A 284 11.40 35.49 18.18
N ASN A 285 11.73 36.46 17.31
CA ASN A 285 11.19 36.63 15.97
C ASN A 285 12.33 36.54 14.94
N TYR A 286 13.08 35.44 14.99
CA TYR A 286 14.23 35.21 14.11
C TYR A 286 13.80 35.18 12.64
N ASN A 287 14.47 35.98 11.81
CA ASN A 287 14.22 36.03 10.38
C ASN A 287 15.51 35.70 9.62
N SER A 288 15.52 34.53 8.97
CA SER A 288 16.68 33.97 8.25
C SER A 288 17.17 34.79 7.05
N LEU A 289 16.41 35.80 6.62
CA LEU A 289 16.80 36.70 5.54
C LEU A 289 17.72 37.84 6.01
N TYR A 290 17.88 38.02 7.33
CA TYR A 290 18.79 39.02 7.87
C TYR A 290 20.14 38.42 8.22
N ASP A 291 21.19 39.08 7.73
CA ASP A 291 22.55 38.80 8.14
C ASP A 291 22.87 39.53 9.45
N TYR A 292 22.36 38.99 10.56
CA TYR A 292 22.57 39.52 11.91
C TYR A 292 24.07 39.64 12.27
N SER A 293 24.95 38.86 11.62
CA SER A 293 26.39 38.89 11.86
C SER A 293 27.06 40.19 11.42
N LYS A 294 26.45 40.92 10.47
CA LYS A 294 26.94 42.21 9.97
C LYS A 294 26.32 43.41 10.69
N HIS A 295 25.40 43.18 11.64
CA HIS A 295 24.69 44.26 12.28
C HIS A 295 25.58 44.95 13.34
N PRO A 296 25.81 46.28 13.26
CA PRO A 296 26.77 46.98 14.13
C PRO A 296 26.48 46.87 15.64
N LYS A 297 25.21 46.66 16.01
CA LYS A 297 24.77 46.46 17.41
C LYS A 297 24.84 45.00 17.91
N VAL A 298 25.27 44.04 17.08
CA VAL A 298 25.36 42.60 17.42
C VAL A 298 26.84 42.19 17.56
N GLU A 299 27.64 43.04 18.20
CA GLU A 299 29.03 42.71 18.55
C GLU A 299 29.14 42.38 20.05
N LEU A 300 29.19 41.09 20.39
CA LEU A 300 29.35 40.60 21.78
C LEU A 300 30.77 40.83 22.35
N GLY A 301 31.73 41.20 21.51
CA GLY A 301 33.15 41.35 21.87
C GLY A 301 33.89 40.02 22.08
N LYS A 302 35.13 40.09 22.60
CA LYS A 302 35.98 38.91 22.86
C LYS A 302 35.57 38.21 24.16
N MET A 303 35.56 36.88 24.15
CA MET A 303 35.32 36.04 25.35
C MET A 303 36.62 35.94 26.18
N ASN A 304 36.96 36.99 26.92
CA ASN A 304 38.23 37.08 27.66
C ASN A 304 38.06 37.36 29.16
N VAL A 305 36.82 37.44 29.67
CA VAL A 305 36.57 37.65 31.10
C VAL A 305 36.64 36.32 31.82
N GLN A 306 37.73 36.08 32.53
CA GLN A 306 37.91 34.82 33.25
C GLN A 306 37.08 34.76 34.54
N CYS A 307 36.34 33.67 34.74
CA CYS A 307 35.64 33.39 35.99
C CYS A 307 36.62 33.07 37.12
N ARG A 308 36.41 33.65 38.31
CA ARG A 308 37.26 33.44 39.50
C ARG A 308 37.15 32.04 40.11
N HIS A 309 36.08 31.31 39.84
CA HIS A 309 35.82 30.00 40.46
C HIS A 309 36.18 28.82 39.56
N CYS A 310 35.75 28.86 38.28
CA CYS A 310 35.93 27.75 37.35
C CYS A 310 36.90 28.07 36.21
N HIS A 311 37.50 29.27 36.19
CA HIS A 311 38.41 29.74 35.14
C HIS A 311 37.84 29.74 33.71
N ALA A 312 36.53 29.50 33.55
CA ALA A 312 35.85 29.61 32.27
C ALA A 312 35.95 31.04 31.73
N LEU A 313 36.17 31.17 30.43
CA LEU A 313 36.14 32.45 29.72
C LEU A 313 34.68 32.86 29.50
N LYS A 314 34.39 34.14 29.73
CA LYS A 314 33.07 34.75 29.62
C LYS A 314 33.12 35.99 28.74
N TRP A 315 31.96 36.41 28.25
CA TRP A 315 31.78 37.75 27.68
C TRP A 315 31.50 38.79 28.78
N ARG A 316 31.75 40.07 28.48
CA ARG A 316 31.65 41.17 29.45
C ARG A 316 30.26 41.31 30.07
N GLU A 317 29.21 41.11 29.27
CA GLU A 317 27.81 41.32 29.68
C GLU A 317 27.17 40.07 30.30
N GLU A 318 27.88 38.95 30.36
CA GLU A 318 27.35 37.73 30.96
C GLU A 318 27.25 37.82 32.47
N THR A 319 26.11 37.39 33.00
CA THR A 319 25.90 37.37 34.45
C THR A 319 26.92 36.46 35.16
N PRO A 320 27.30 36.78 36.41
CA PRO A 320 28.24 35.95 37.19
C PRO A 320 27.83 34.47 37.34
N ARG A 321 26.54 34.15 37.13
CA ARG A 321 26.00 32.80 37.30
C ARG A 321 26.11 31.91 36.06
N MET A 322 26.37 32.45 34.87
CA MET A 322 26.30 31.69 33.60
C MET A 322 27.23 30.46 33.53
N CYS A 323 28.43 30.50 34.11
CA CYS A 323 29.42 29.44 33.94
C CYS A 323 29.41 28.35 35.03
N CYS A 324 29.31 28.74 36.31
CA CYS A 324 29.39 27.82 37.45
C CYS A 324 28.37 28.18 38.54
N SER A 325 27.33 28.94 38.18
CA SER A 325 26.36 29.49 39.14
C SER A 325 27.05 30.23 40.29
N ASN A 326 28.10 31.01 39.95
CA ASN A 326 28.92 31.77 40.90
C ASN A 326 29.62 30.89 41.95
N GLY A 327 30.27 29.82 41.50
CA GLY A 327 31.08 28.92 42.34
C GLY A 327 30.32 27.75 42.97
N LYS A 328 29.01 27.62 42.71
CA LYS A 328 28.19 26.51 43.24
C LYS A 328 28.39 25.19 42.50
N VAL A 329 28.81 25.25 41.23
CA VAL A 329 29.06 24.07 40.40
C VAL A 329 30.57 23.89 40.21
N LYS A 330 31.10 22.75 40.66
CA LYS A 330 32.49 22.34 40.44
C LYS A 330 32.50 21.18 39.44
N LEU A 331 32.94 21.46 38.21
CA LEU A 331 33.10 20.43 37.18
C LEU A 331 34.46 19.73 37.37
N SER A 332 34.47 18.41 37.25
CA SER A 332 35.70 17.61 37.23
C SER A 332 36.53 17.93 35.98
N SER A 333 37.86 17.89 36.11
CA SER A 333 38.75 18.07 34.96
C SER A 333 38.55 16.93 33.96
N LEU A 334 38.43 17.27 32.68
CA LEU A 334 38.37 16.29 31.60
C LEU A 334 39.67 15.47 31.59
N GLN A 335 39.53 14.14 31.69
CA GLN A 335 40.67 13.23 31.55
C GLN A 335 41.09 13.18 30.08
N PRO A 336 42.41 13.07 29.79
CA PRO A 336 42.87 12.90 28.44
C PRO A 336 42.35 11.58 27.86
N PRO A 337 42.00 11.54 26.56
CA PRO A 337 41.60 10.31 25.90
C PRO A 337 42.75 9.28 25.91
N PRO A 338 42.46 7.96 25.92
CA PRO A 338 43.48 6.93 25.83
C PRO A 338 44.17 6.94 24.45
N GLU A 339 45.39 6.40 24.39
CA GLU A 339 46.06 6.14 23.10
C GLU A 339 45.44 4.93 22.42
N PRO A 340 45.26 4.91 21.08
CA PRO A 340 45.81 5.85 20.10
C PRO A 340 44.92 7.08 19.80
N LEU A 341 43.74 7.20 20.43
CA LEU A 341 42.75 8.24 20.13
C LEU A 341 43.31 9.65 20.37
N LYS A 342 44.10 9.82 21.44
CA LYS A 342 44.77 11.09 21.76
C LYS A 342 45.72 11.54 20.65
N SER A 343 46.58 10.64 20.17
CA SER A 343 47.48 10.92 19.06
C SER A 343 46.72 11.20 17.76
N LEU A 344 45.67 10.42 17.46
CA LEU A 344 44.84 10.58 16.26
C LEU A 344 44.05 11.89 16.24
N MET A 345 43.68 12.43 17.41
CA MET A 345 43.03 13.74 17.51
C MET A 345 44.02 14.91 17.45
N SER A 346 45.32 14.65 17.61
CA SER A 346 46.36 15.66 17.50
C SER A 346 46.72 15.88 16.03
N GLU A 347 46.44 17.04 15.42
CA GLU A 347 46.66 17.34 13.98
C GLU A 347 48.14 17.32 13.51
N LYS A 348 49.03 16.75 14.34
CA LYS A 348 50.48 16.74 14.18
C LYS A 348 50.95 15.78 13.09
N THR A 349 50.32 14.62 12.92
CA THR A 349 50.74 13.60 11.93
C THR A 349 49.80 13.56 10.73
N ALA A 350 50.28 13.04 9.59
CA ALA A 350 49.43 12.83 8.41
C ALA A 350 48.27 11.86 8.71
N LYS A 351 48.55 10.80 9.48
CA LYS A 351 47.55 9.82 9.97
C LYS A 351 46.45 10.51 10.79
N ALA A 352 46.83 11.40 11.72
CA ALA A 352 45.87 12.14 12.54
C ALA A 352 45.05 13.18 11.75
N ARG A 353 45.67 13.86 10.77
CA ARG A 353 44.93 14.75 9.85
C ARG A 353 43.90 13.99 9.04
N HIS A 354 44.27 12.84 8.48
CA HIS A 354 43.36 11.96 7.74
C HIS A 354 42.23 11.44 8.63
N PHE A 355 42.56 10.98 9.84
CA PHE A 355 41.58 10.55 10.84
C PHE A 355 40.56 11.66 11.13
N ARG A 356 41.01 12.89 11.45
CA ARG A 356 40.09 14.00 11.75
C ARG A 356 39.21 14.38 10.56
N GLN A 357 39.74 14.38 9.35
CA GLN A 357 38.97 14.68 8.14
C GLN A 357 37.88 13.62 7.88
N GLN A 358 38.16 12.35 8.17
CA GLN A 358 37.26 11.22 7.92
C GLN A 358 36.65 10.63 9.20
N ILE A 359 36.65 11.36 10.33
CA ILE A 359 36.29 10.81 11.65
C ILE A 359 34.91 10.16 11.69
N ARG A 360 33.95 10.72 10.94
CA ARG A 360 32.60 10.15 10.82
C ARG A 360 32.61 8.77 10.16
N LYS A 361 33.47 8.57 9.14
CA LYS A 361 33.62 7.27 8.47
C LYS A 361 34.25 6.24 9.39
N TYR A 362 35.28 6.62 10.15
CA TYR A 362 35.87 5.73 11.16
C TYR A 362 34.84 5.35 12.23
N ASN A 363 34.03 6.29 12.72
CA ASN A 363 32.94 5.96 13.65
C ASN A 363 31.91 5.00 13.02
N SER A 364 31.59 5.18 11.74
CA SER A 364 30.70 4.27 11.01
C SER A 364 31.27 2.86 10.86
N CYS A 365 32.60 2.67 10.84
CA CYS A 365 33.21 1.32 10.75
C CYS A 365 32.84 0.43 11.94
N PHE A 366 32.58 1.04 13.10
CA PHE A 366 32.27 0.37 14.36
C PHE A 366 30.78 0.41 14.72
N GLN A 367 29.91 0.84 13.80
CA GLN A 367 28.47 0.89 14.01
C GLN A 367 27.87 -0.53 14.05
N MET A 368 27.14 -0.85 15.12
CA MET A 368 26.50 -2.17 15.32
C MET A 368 25.10 -2.28 14.72
N THR A 369 24.40 -1.17 14.51
CA THR A 369 23.00 -1.15 14.03
C THR A 369 22.88 -0.23 12.85
N SER A 370 22.12 -0.57 11.81
CA SER A 370 21.91 0.37 10.71
C SER A 370 20.99 1.52 11.13
N PHE A 371 21.16 2.68 10.50
CA PHE A 371 20.33 3.87 10.77
C PHE A 371 19.11 3.88 9.85
N GLY A 372 17.94 3.57 10.42
CA GLY A 372 16.65 3.59 9.74
C GLY A 372 15.93 4.91 9.98
N ALA A 373 15.86 5.76 8.95
CA ALA A 373 15.03 6.96 8.99
C ALA A 373 14.60 7.37 7.58
N LYS A 374 13.43 8.00 7.49
CA LYS A 374 12.99 8.68 6.26
C LYS A 374 13.81 9.96 6.10
N LYS A 375 14.96 9.84 5.43
CA LYS A 375 15.87 10.95 5.16
C LYS A 375 15.33 11.80 4.03
N ILE A 376 15.20 13.10 4.26
CA ILE A 376 14.92 14.11 3.25
C ILE A 376 16.24 14.85 3.02
N GLN A 377 16.82 14.68 1.84
CA GLN A 377 18.08 15.31 1.45
C GLN A 377 17.78 16.50 0.56
N GLU A 378 17.88 17.70 1.13
CA GLU A 378 17.68 18.97 0.39
C GLU A 378 19.03 19.45 -0.17
N PRO A 379 19.13 19.72 -1.49
CA PRO A 379 20.36 20.22 -2.09
C PRO A 379 20.61 21.69 -1.69
N GLY A 380 21.85 22.01 -1.27
CA GLY A 380 22.29 23.39 -1.02
C GLY A 380 22.46 23.80 0.45
N PHE A 381 22.10 22.94 1.41
CA PHE A 381 22.37 23.16 2.84
C PHE A 381 23.59 22.35 3.31
N MET A 382 24.26 22.81 4.37
CA MET A 382 25.31 22.07 5.10
C MET A 382 24.87 20.61 5.35
N PRO A 383 25.80 19.64 5.49
CA PRO A 383 25.55 18.20 5.27
C PRO A 383 24.78 17.55 6.43
N THR A 384 23.53 17.93 6.56
CA THR A 384 22.54 17.48 7.55
C THR A 384 21.27 17.14 6.78
N PHE A 385 20.90 15.86 6.77
CA PHE A 385 19.63 15.40 6.23
C PHE A 385 18.53 15.67 7.26
N LYS A 386 17.32 16.00 6.81
CA LYS A 386 16.16 16.10 7.71
C LYS A 386 15.58 14.71 7.91
N VAL A 387 15.21 14.38 9.15
CA VAL A 387 14.46 13.16 9.46
C VAL A 387 13.01 13.54 9.67
N GLN A 388 12.11 12.93 8.90
CA GLN A 388 10.67 13.05 9.11
C GLN A 388 10.15 11.77 9.77
N GLY A 389 9.60 11.91 10.98
CA GLY A 389 9.08 10.79 11.76
C GLY A 389 10.10 10.22 12.75
N GLN A 390 9.93 8.95 13.11
CA GLN A 390 10.72 8.29 14.14
C GLN A 390 12.04 7.75 13.58
N VAL A 391 13.11 7.88 14.37
CA VAL A 391 14.42 7.28 14.10
C VAL A 391 14.44 5.88 14.68
N TYR A 392 14.84 4.90 13.88
CA TYR A 392 15.03 3.52 14.30
C TYR A 392 16.50 3.10 14.16
N HIS A 393 17.01 2.35 15.12
CA HIS A 393 18.24 1.59 14.97
C HIS A 393 17.85 0.16 14.59
N SER A 394 18.07 -0.21 13.33
CA SER A 394 17.69 -1.53 12.85
C SER A 394 18.82 -2.53 13.09
N ILE A 395 18.55 -3.51 13.93
CA ILE A 395 19.41 -4.68 14.13
C ILE A 395 18.97 -5.70 13.08
N GLY A 396 19.86 -6.02 12.13
CA GLY A 396 19.60 -7.03 11.11
C GLY A 396 19.55 -8.44 11.69
N SER A 397 19.48 -9.45 10.82
CA SER A 397 19.67 -10.86 11.22
C SER A 397 21.00 -11.03 11.98
N LEU A 398 21.05 -11.96 12.93
CA LEU A 398 22.31 -12.30 13.60
C LEU A 398 23.30 -12.97 12.65
N LEU A 399 22.84 -13.75 11.67
CA LEU A 399 23.70 -14.36 10.67
C LEU A 399 23.52 -13.68 9.31
N PRO A 400 24.57 -13.55 8.49
CA PRO A 400 24.42 -13.07 7.12
C PRO A 400 23.53 -14.04 6.33
N LEU A 401 22.73 -13.49 5.42
CA LEU A 401 21.91 -14.30 4.51
C LEU A 401 22.81 -15.10 3.54
N PRO A 402 22.31 -16.19 2.94
CA PRO A 402 23.07 -16.95 1.95
C PRO A 402 23.57 -16.05 0.82
N ASN A 403 24.88 -16.08 0.54
CA ASN A 403 25.59 -15.23 -0.43
C ASN A 403 25.70 -13.74 -0.08
N GLU A 404 25.31 -13.31 1.12
CA GLU A 404 25.55 -11.95 1.61
C GLU A 404 26.78 -11.89 2.53
N ARG A 405 27.43 -10.72 2.57
CA ARG A 405 28.55 -10.49 3.51
C ARG A 405 28.02 -10.04 4.86
N ALA A 406 28.78 -10.32 5.93
CA ALA A 406 28.47 -9.83 7.27
C ALA A 406 28.31 -8.28 7.29
N GLN A 407 27.33 -7.73 7.99
CA GLN A 407 27.16 -6.28 8.13
C GLN A 407 26.91 -5.87 9.58
N PHE A 408 27.37 -4.66 9.94
CA PHE A 408 27.17 -4.05 11.26
C PHE A 408 27.59 -4.97 12.42
N LEU A 409 26.63 -5.37 13.27
CA LEU A 409 26.85 -6.27 14.39
C LEU A 409 27.49 -7.61 13.98
N GLN A 410 27.13 -8.14 12.80
CA GLN A 410 27.66 -9.42 12.30
C GLN A 410 29.18 -9.41 12.13
N ILE A 411 29.77 -8.23 11.88
CA ILE A 411 31.22 -8.11 11.66
C ILE A 411 31.99 -8.47 12.94
N TYR A 412 31.40 -8.35 14.12
CA TYR A 412 32.08 -8.61 15.39
C TYR A 412 32.19 -10.09 15.79
N PHE A 413 31.56 -11.01 15.04
CA PHE A 413 31.58 -12.44 15.39
C PHE A 413 31.67 -13.39 14.19
N MET A 414 31.68 -12.88 12.95
CA MET A 414 31.73 -13.70 11.74
C MET A 414 33.17 -13.92 11.21
N GLY A 415 34.21 -13.41 11.86
CA GLY A 415 35.60 -13.54 11.40
C GLY A 415 36.63 -13.40 12.53
N ASN A 416 37.91 -13.46 12.16
CA ASN A 416 39.00 -13.10 13.09
C ASN A 416 39.33 -11.60 13.03
N SER A 417 40.02 -11.06 14.05
CA SER A 417 40.32 -9.62 14.19
C SER A 417 40.82 -8.93 12.89
N ASN A 418 41.65 -9.61 12.10
CA ASN A 418 42.17 -9.06 10.83
C ASN A 418 41.12 -9.05 9.71
N GLU A 419 40.30 -10.09 9.62
CA GLU A 419 39.17 -10.16 8.68
C GLU A 419 38.12 -9.10 8.99
N GLU A 420 37.82 -8.87 10.27
CA GLU A 420 36.88 -7.82 10.69
C GLU A 420 37.34 -6.43 10.25
N ALA A 421 38.61 -6.09 10.51
CA ALA A 421 39.18 -4.80 10.14
C ALA A 421 39.24 -4.61 8.60
N SER A 422 39.64 -5.66 7.88
CA SER A 422 39.66 -5.65 6.41
C SER A 422 38.26 -5.49 5.82
N HIS A 423 37.29 -6.12 6.45
CA HIS A 423 35.90 -6.06 6.04
C HIS A 423 35.28 -4.68 6.31
N ARG A 424 35.57 -4.06 7.46
CA ARG A 424 35.21 -2.65 7.76
C ARG A 424 35.78 -1.68 6.72
N ASN A 425 37.05 -1.87 6.36
CA ASN A 425 37.73 -1.06 5.35
C ASN A 425 37.09 -1.22 3.96
N THR A 426 36.60 -2.42 3.64
CA THR A 426 35.90 -2.71 2.38
C THR A 426 34.51 -2.06 2.33
N LEU A 427 33.77 -2.06 3.44
CA LEU A 427 32.44 -1.47 3.52
C LEU A 427 32.47 0.07 3.50
N ILE A 428 33.52 0.69 4.05
CA ILE A 428 33.61 2.15 4.20
C ILE A 428 34.83 2.70 3.46
N PRO A 429 34.66 3.16 2.20
CA PRO A 429 35.77 3.60 1.39
C PRO A 429 36.40 4.91 1.89
N ASN A 430 37.68 5.10 1.60
CA ASN A 430 38.55 6.20 2.07
C ASN A 430 38.89 6.15 3.57
N THR A 431 38.85 4.97 4.16
CA THR A 431 39.44 4.70 5.48
C THR A 431 40.82 4.04 5.31
N GLN A 432 41.67 4.13 6.32
CA GLN A 432 42.98 3.47 6.35
C GLN A 432 42.90 2.28 7.32
N LEU A 433 43.36 1.12 6.86
CA LEU A 433 43.26 -0.14 7.59
C LEU A 433 44.02 -0.10 8.93
N ASP A 434 45.19 0.54 8.96
CA ASP A 434 46.02 0.67 10.16
C ASP A 434 45.28 1.44 11.28
N ILE A 435 44.57 2.52 10.95
CA ILE A 435 43.72 3.25 11.91
C ILE A 435 42.58 2.37 12.40
N ILE A 436 41.95 1.58 11.53
CA ILE A 436 40.85 0.68 11.92
C ILE A 436 41.35 -0.38 12.90
N VAL A 437 42.51 -0.99 12.62
CA VAL A 437 43.12 -1.99 13.50
C VAL A 437 43.47 -1.37 14.86
N ASP A 438 44.09 -0.20 14.88
CA ASP A 438 44.43 0.55 16.10
C ASP A 438 43.19 0.84 16.97
N LEU A 439 42.10 1.28 16.34
CA LEU A 439 40.83 1.55 17.03
C LEU A 439 40.12 0.27 17.50
N GLN A 440 40.22 -0.81 16.75
CA GLN A 440 39.65 -2.11 17.14
C GLN A 440 40.39 -2.69 18.36
N GLN A 441 41.72 -2.58 18.37
CA GLN A 441 42.52 -2.98 19.55
C GLN A 441 42.16 -2.14 20.78
N LEU A 442 42.04 -0.82 20.62
CA LEU A 442 41.56 0.06 21.69
C LEU A 442 40.19 -0.37 22.22
N LEU A 443 39.27 -0.72 21.32
CA LEU A 443 37.93 -1.17 21.69
C LEU A 443 37.99 -2.44 22.53
N HIS A 444 38.74 -3.46 22.09
CA HIS A 444 38.87 -4.73 22.81
C HIS A 444 39.61 -4.59 24.15
N GLN A 445 40.55 -3.65 24.27
CA GLN A 445 41.28 -3.42 25.53
C GLN A 445 40.42 -2.79 26.62
N HIS A 446 39.47 -1.92 26.25
CA HIS A 446 38.64 -1.18 27.20
C HIS A 446 37.20 -1.69 27.31
N ASN A 447 36.74 -2.47 26.33
CA ASN A 447 35.40 -3.08 26.29
C ASN A 447 35.53 -4.55 25.84
N PRO A 448 36.12 -5.41 26.69
CA PRO A 448 36.38 -6.82 26.38
C PRO A 448 35.10 -7.67 26.27
#